data_AF-A0AA38CJY3-F1
#
_entry.id   AF-A0AA38CJY3-F1
#
_cell.length_a   1.000
_cell.length_b   1.000
_cell.length_c   1.000
_cell.angle_alpha   90.00
_cell.angle_beta   90.00
_cell.angle_gamma   90.00
#
_symmetry.space_group_name_H-M   'P 1'
#
loop_
_entity.id
_entity.type
_entity.pdbx_description
1 polymer ?
#
loop_
_entity_poly.entity_id
_entity_poly.type
_entity_poly.pdbx_seq_one_letter_code
_entity_poly.pdbx_strand_id
1 'polypeptide(L)'
;PNQEFKGLICEGANVLPTKFVEDAFKNEYGKVVNIQRLGKVLKSINNWYTERGLFARISGIQILSGGIVRLQVSEAEVNNITIQFLDKKTGEATVGKTRPETLLRQLTTKKGQVYSMQQGKRDVETLLSMGIVEDADIVSHSHNDTGKVDLTMNVVERVNGGFSAGGGIAGNRMTGGLLSGLVGSFTYSHRNLFGRNKKLNVSVERGQIDSLFRMNYTDPWIEGDEKRTSRSITLQ
;
A
#
# COMPACT_ATOMS: atom_id res chain seq x y z
N PRO A 1 14.65 33.18 37.90
CA PRO A 1 15.97 33.13 37.23
C PRO A 1 15.83 32.60 35.80
N ASN A 2 16.34 33.36 34.82
CA ASN A 2 16.43 32.90 33.44
C ASN A 2 17.36 31.68 33.39
N GLN A 3 16.83 30.53 32.99
CA GLN A 3 17.60 29.29 32.90
C GLN A 3 18.25 29.20 31.51
N GLU A 4 19.51 28.79 31.48
CA GLU A 4 20.21 28.45 30.24
C GLU A 4 19.76 27.08 29.76
N PHE A 5 19.57 26.93 28.44
CA PHE A 5 19.20 25.67 27.83
C PHE A 5 20.38 24.68 27.88
N LYS A 6 20.19 23.55 28.58
CA LYS A 6 21.21 22.52 28.79
C LYS A 6 20.92 21.20 28.09
N GLY A 7 19.69 20.95 27.65
CA GLY A 7 19.34 19.70 26.98
C GLY A 7 17.87 19.57 26.61
N LEU A 8 17.58 18.62 25.73
CA LEU A 8 16.23 18.26 25.33
C LEU A 8 15.99 16.77 25.59
N ILE A 9 14.80 16.45 26.11
CA ILE A 9 14.30 15.08 26.20
C ILE A 9 13.03 15.00 25.34
N CYS A 10 13.05 14.15 24.31
CA CYS A 10 11.85 13.83 23.52
C CYS A 10 11.27 12.50 24.02
N GLU A 11 10.03 12.53 24.48
CA GLU A 11 9.28 11.34 24.90
C GLU A 11 8.18 11.05 23.86
N GLY A 12 8.00 9.79 23.49
CA GLY A 12 6.97 9.35 22.52
C GLY A 12 7.30 9.61 21.05
N ALA A 13 8.55 9.98 20.73
CA ALA A 13 9.05 10.17 19.37
C ALA A 13 9.89 8.95 18.93
N ASN A 14 9.24 7.87 18.47
CA ASN A 14 9.90 6.62 18.13
C ASN A 14 10.60 6.69 16.77
N VAL A 15 10.08 7.47 15.81
CA VAL A 15 10.67 7.56 14.46
C VAL A 15 11.57 8.77 14.27
N LEU A 16 11.54 9.75 15.18
CA LEU A 16 12.37 10.95 15.12
C LEU A 16 13.83 10.63 15.51
N PRO A 17 14.81 10.78 14.60
CA PRO A 17 16.20 10.49 14.91
C PRO A 17 16.75 11.44 15.96
N THR A 18 17.43 10.90 16.98
CA THR A 18 18.08 11.71 18.03
C THR A 18 19.05 12.74 17.44
N LYS A 19 19.79 12.38 16.38
CA LYS A 19 20.68 13.30 15.67
C LYS A 19 19.97 14.52 15.09
N PHE A 20 18.77 14.33 14.54
CA PHE A 20 18.00 15.45 13.97
C PHE A 20 17.60 16.44 15.07
N VAL A 21 17.20 15.92 16.22
CA VAL A 21 16.88 16.71 17.39
C VAL A 21 18.11 17.48 17.89
N GLU A 22 19.24 16.79 18.05
CA GLU A 22 20.50 17.43 18.47
C GLU A 22 20.92 18.56 17.51
N ASP A 23 20.87 18.33 16.20
CA ASP A 23 21.21 19.32 15.18
C ASP A 23 20.26 20.52 15.20
N ALA A 24 18.96 20.28 15.39
CA ALA A 24 17.96 21.35 15.49
C ALA A 24 18.17 22.25 16.71
N PHE A 25 18.75 21.72 17.79
CA PHE A 25 19.02 22.44 19.04
C PHE A 25 20.49 22.88 19.23
N LYS A 26 21.40 22.48 18.34
CA LYS A 26 22.85 22.77 18.44
C LYS A 26 23.17 24.24 18.68
N ASN A 27 22.43 25.13 18.03
CA ASN A 27 22.63 26.58 18.12
C ASN A 27 21.99 27.23 19.36
N GLU A 28 21.23 26.49 20.15
CA GLU A 28 20.50 26.98 21.33
C GLU A 28 21.13 26.56 22.66
N TYR A 29 22.08 25.60 22.66
CA TYR A 29 22.83 25.20 23.84
C TYR A 29 23.58 26.38 24.50
N GLY A 30 23.45 26.48 25.83
CA GLY A 30 24.09 27.51 26.64
C GLY A 30 23.44 28.90 26.54
N LYS A 31 22.36 29.06 25.78
CA LYS A 31 21.61 30.33 25.69
C LYS A 31 20.43 30.33 26.64
N VAL A 32 20.03 31.50 27.12
CA VAL A 32 18.79 31.65 27.90
C VAL A 32 17.60 31.11 27.11
N VAL A 33 16.80 30.25 27.75
CA VAL A 33 15.61 29.67 27.14
C VAL A 33 14.69 30.79 26.65
N ASN A 34 14.43 30.80 25.34
CA ASN A 34 13.62 31.81 24.68
C ASN A 34 12.43 31.17 23.95
N ILE A 35 11.22 31.64 24.23
CA ILE A 35 9.96 31.10 23.69
C ILE A 35 9.92 31.19 22.16
N GLN A 36 10.40 32.28 21.55
CA GLN A 36 10.41 32.44 20.09
C GLN A 36 11.36 31.46 19.42
N ARG A 37 12.53 31.20 20.03
CA ARG A 37 13.50 30.24 19.50
C ARG A 37 13.00 28.81 19.65
N LEU A 38 12.40 28.49 20.79
CA LEU A 38 11.74 27.21 21.00
C LEU A 38 10.65 26.98 19.94
N GLY A 39 9.84 28.01 19.64
CA GLY A 39 8.87 27.98 18.54
C GLY A 39 9.47 27.61 17.18
N LYS A 40 10.66 28.12 16.84
CA LYS A 40 11.35 27.75 15.59
C LYS A 40 11.74 26.28 15.57
N VAL A 41 12.25 25.76 16.69
CA VAL A 41 12.67 24.35 16.73
C VAL A 41 11.47 23.41 16.69
N LEU A 42 10.39 23.73 17.42
CA LEU A 42 9.13 22.97 17.34
C LEU A 42 8.58 22.95 15.92
N LYS A 43 8.67 24.08 15.20
CA LYS A 43 8.29 24.17 13.79
C LYS A 43 9.17 23.27 12.92
N SER A 44 10.48 23.23 13.13
CA SER A 44 11.39 22.32 12.41
C SER A 44 11.05 20.85 12.63
N ILE A 45 10.72 20.46 13.87
CA ILE A 45 10.28 19.09 14.21
C ILE A 45 8.95 18.78 13.51
N ASN A 46 7.97 19.69 13.58
CA ASN A 46 6.68 19.50 12.92
C ASN A 46 6.83 19.38 11.38
N ASN A 47 7.72 20.19 10.79
CA ASN A 47 8.02 20.12 9.37
C ASN A 47 8.65 18.77 9.00
N TRP A 48 9.57 18.26 9.82
CA TRP A 48 10.22 16.96 9.57
C TRP A 48 9.21 15.81 9.46
N TYR A 49 8.20 15.79 10.33
CA TYR A 49 7.09 14.82 10.26
C TYR A 49 6.21 15.06 9.02
N THR A 50 5.84 16.31 8.76
CA THR A 50 4.97 16.70 7.64
C THR A 50 5.58 16.34 6.29
N GLU A 51 6.88 16.61 6.09
CA GLU A 51 7.62 16.28 4.86
C GLU A 51 7.64 14.76 4.59
N ARG A 52 7.59 13.95 5.65
CA ARG A 52 7.53 12.48 5.59
C ARG A 52 6.09 11.96 5.57
N GLY A 53 5.10 12.85 5.62
CA GLY A 53 3.68 12.53 5.71
C GLY A 53 3.30 11.72 6.94
N LEU A 54 4.09 11.83 8.02
CA LEU A 54 3.86 11.12 9.28
C LEU A 54 2.85 11.89 10.14
N PHE A 55 1.89 11.18 10.73
CA PHE A 55 0.97 11.78 11.69
C PHE A 55 1.60 11.78 13.08
N ALA A 56 2.08 12.94 13.50
CA ALA A 56 2.56 13.16 14.85
C ALA A 56 2.09 14.52 15.33
N ARG A 57 1.84 14.63 16.64
CA ARG A 57 1.49 15.89 17.30
C ARG A 57 2.38 16.10 18.51
N ILE A 58 2.77 17.35 18.73
CA ILE A 58 3.42 17.76 19.98
C ILE A 58 2.31 17.95 21.02
N SER A 59 2.29 17.09 22.03
CA SER A 59 1.23 17.01 23.05
C SER A 59 1.54 17.86 24.28
N GLY A 60 2.82 18.15 24.54
CA GLY A 60 3.22 18.95 25.68
C GLY A 60 4.66 19.42 25.61
N ILE A 61 4.93 20.55 26.27
CA ILE A 61 6.28 21.09 26.44
C ILE A 61 6.42 21.47 27.92
N GLN A 62 7.46 20.98 28.57
CA GLN A 62 7.76 21.27 29.96
C GLN A 62 9.21 21.73 30.08
N ILE A 63 9.45 22.80 30.82
CA ILE A 63 10.80 23.25 31.16
C ILE A 63 11.10 22.72 32.56
N LEU A 64 12.05 21.79 32.66
CA LEU A 64 12.48 21.18 33.91
C LEU A 64 13.55 22.03 34.60
N SER A 65 13.63 21.91 35.92
CA SER A 65 14.67 22.55 36.73
C SER A 65 16.07 22.16 36.23
N GLY A 66 16.90 23.15 35.92
CA GLY A 66 18.26 22.94 35.40
C GLY A 66 18.39 23.20 33.89
N GLY A 67 17.36 23.76 33.24
CA GLY A 67 17.45 24.18 31.84
C GLY A 67 17.21 23.07 30.82
N ILE A 68 16.64 21.95 31.25
CA ILE A 68 16.26 20.84 30.36
C ILE A 68 14.84 21.08 29.87
N VAL A 69 14.60 20.96 28.58
CA VAL A 69 13.25 21.03 28.00
C VAL A 69 12.79 19.61 27.69
N ARG A 70 11.64 19.21 28.24
CA ARG A 70 10.95 17.96 27.91
C ARG A 70 9.89 18.26 26.85
N LEU A 71 9.98 17.57 25.73
CA LEU A 71 9.03 17.58 24.64
C LEU A 71 8.26 16.25 24.64
N GLN A 72 6.93 16.31 24.75
CA GLN A 72 6.08 15.15 24.58
C GLN A 72 5.51 15.15 23.16
N VAL A 73 5.80 14.07 22.43
CA VAL A 73 5.30 13.83 21.08
C VAL A 73 4.38 12.61 21.12
N SER A 74 3.24 12.72 20.45
CA SER A 74 2.33 11.62 20.21
C SER A 74 2.36 11.31 18.72
N GLU A 75 3.09 10.26 18.36
CA GLU A 75 3.08 9.66 17.03
C GLU A 75 1.88 8.73 16.89
N ALA A 76 1.15 8.81 15.77
CA ALA A 76 0.00 7.96 15.52
C ALA A 76 0.49 6.56 15.08
N GLU A 77 0.28 5.54 15.91
CA GLU A 77 0.66 4.16 15.64
C GLU A 77 -0.52 3.36 15.06
N VAL A 78 -0.25 2.53 14.04
CA VAL A 78 -1.24 1.65 13.44
C VAL A 78 -1.55 0.49 14.38
N ASN A 79 -2.75 0.45 14.94
CA ASN A 79 -3.17 -0.60 15.87
C ASN A 79 -3.77 -1.83 15.16
N ASN A 80 -4.60 -1.59 14.15
CA ASN A 80 -5.16 -2.66 13.33
C ASN A 80 -5.36 -2.22 11.88
N ILE A 81 -5.33 -3.18 10.96
CA ILE A 81 -5.62 -2.97 9.54
C ILE A 81 -6.68 -3.98 9.12
N THR A 82 -7.84 -3.48 8.70
CA THR A 82 -8.99 -4.31 8.31
C THR A 82 -9.32 -4.05 6.84
N ILE A 83 -9.62 -5.11 6.09
CA ILE A 83 -10.14 -4.98 4.72
C ILE A 83 -11.67 -5.07 4.76
N GLN A 84 -12.34 -4.09 4.16
CA GLN A 84 -13.78 -4.05 3.97
C GLN A 84 -14.07 -4.03 2.46
N PHE A 85 -14.86 -5.00 1.99
CA PHE A 85 -15.28 -5.01 0.59
C PHE A 85 -16.54 -4.17 0.42
N LEU A 86 -16.57 -3.35 -0.63
CA LEU A 86 -17.72 -2.52 -0.97
C LEU A 86 -18.31 -2.93 -2.32
N ASP A 87 -19.64 -2.88 -2.41
CA ASP A 87 -20.34 -3.03 -3.68
C ASP A 87 -20.19 -1.76 -4.53
N LYS A 88 -19.82 -1.92 -5.80
CA LYS A 88 -19.61 -0.79 -6.72
C LYS A 88 -20.86 0.07 -6.94
N LYS A 89 -22.06 -0.51 -6.87
CA LYS A 89 -23.32 0.18 -7.18
C LYS A 89 -23.92 0.86 -5.95
N THR A 90 -23.90 0.18 -4.80
CA THR A 90 -24.52 0.70 -3.58
C THR A 90 -23.53 1.41 -2.66
N GLY A 91 -22.23 1.12 -2.77
CA GLY A 91 -21.21 1.58 -1.84
C GLY A 91 -21.29 0.92 -0.46
N GLU A 92 -22.15 -0.10 -0.30
CA GLU A 92 -22.35 -0.79 0.98
C GLU A 92 -21.36 -1.94 1.16
N ALA A 93 -21.15 -2.32 2.43
CA ALA A 93 -20.31 -3.46 2.78
C ALA A 93 -20.87 -4.76 2.17
N THR A 94 -20.01 -5.52 1.49
CA THR A 94 -20.35 -6.79 0.87
C THR A 94 -19.34 -7.88 1.23
N VAL A 95 -19.66 -9.12 0.89
CA VAL A 95 -18.73 -10.24 1.04
C VAL A 95 -17.86 -10.33 -0.22
N GLY A 96 -16.58 -10.01 -0.08
CA GLY A 96 -15.61 -10.10 -1.16
C GLY A 96 -15.28 -11.55 -1.54
N LYS A 97 -14.92 -11.77 -2.81
CA LYS A 97 -14.44 -13.05 -3.34
C LYS A 97 -12.94 -13.25 -3.10
N THR A 98 -12.18 -12.17 -2.93
CA THR A 98 -10.76 -12.20 -2.57
C THR A 98 -10.61 -12.46 -1.08
N ARG A 99 -9.63 -13.29 -0.72
CA ARG A 99 -9.28 -13.47 0.70
C ARG A 99 -8.64 -12.18 1.22
N PRO A 100 -9.08 -11.63 2.38
CA PRO A 100 -8.46 -10.44 2.97
C PRO A 100 -6.95 -10.57 3.13
N GLU A 101 -6.47 -11.75 3.51
CA GLU A 101 -5.04 -12.08 3.65
C GLU A 101 -4.24 -11.83 2.36
N THR A 102 -4.85 -12.11 1.20
CA THR A 102 -4.22 -11.90 -0.13
C THR A 102 -3.95 -10.42 -0.39
N LEU A 103 -4.79 -9.53 0.15
CA LEU A 103 -4.66 -8.08 0.04
C LEU A 103 -3.74 -7.54 1.14
N LEU A 104 -3.95 -7.96 2.39
CA LEU A 104 -3.14 -7.55 3.54
C LEU A 104 -1.64 -7.84 3.34
N ARG A 105 -1.27 -8.97 2.72
CA ARG A 105 0.14 -9.31 2.45
C ARG A 105 0.82 -8.38 1.43
N GLN A 106 0.06 -7.65 0.62
CA GLN A 106 0.61 -6.69 -0.33
C GLN A 106 0.91 -5.35 0.31
N LEU A 107 0.28 -5.07 1.46
CA LEU A 107 0.44 -3.82 2.16
C LEU A 107 1.84 -3.73 2.75
N THR A 108 2.39 -2.54 2.63
CA THR A 108 3.67 -2.16 3.22
C THR A 108 3.48 -1.60 4.62
N THR A 109 2.33 -0.98 4.90
CA THR A 109 1.93 -0.57 6.25
C THR A 109 1.71 -1.80 7.12
N LYS A 110 2.31 -1.79 8.32
CA LYS A 110 2.18 -2.88 9.30
C LYS A 110 1.60 -2.37 10.60
N LYS A 111 0.94 -3.28 11.32
CA LYS A 111 0.57 -3.07 12.72
C LYS A 111 1.83 -2.76 13.55
N GLY A 112 1.74 -1.75 14.42
CA GLY A 112 2.82 -1.28 15.27
C GLY A 112 3.70 -0.18 14.63
N GLN A 113 3.48 0.14 13.37
CA GLN A 113 4.24 1.19 12.68
C GLN A 113 3.56 2.56 12.84
N VAL A 114 4.35 3.64 12.86
CA VAL A 114 3.82 5.01 12.78
C VAL A 114 3.13 5.22 11.43
N TYR A 115 1.90 5.72 11.46
CA TYR A 115 1.06 5.94 10.30
C TYR A 115 1.62 7.06 9.41
N SER A 116 1.78 6.75 8.13
CA SER A 116 2.22 7.68 7.09
C SER A 116 1.19 7.75 5.96
N MET A 117 0.75 8.97 5.61
CA MET A 117 -0.09 9.22 4.44
C MET A 117 0.56 8.71 3.15
N GLN A 118 1.87 8.90 3.01
CA GLN A 118 2.60 8.51 1.81
C GLN A 118 2.61 6.98 1.67
N GLN A 119 2.76 6.27 2.78
CA GLN A 119 2.72 4.81 2.79
C GLN A 119 1.31 4.30 2.49
N GLY A 120 0.28 4.88 3.10
CA GLY A 120 -1.11 4.55 2.80
C GLY A 120 -1.46 4.76 1.32
N LYS A 121 -1.00 5.86 0.71
CA LYS A 121 -1.19 6.09 -0.72
C LYS A 121 -0.51 5.02 -1.59
N ARG A 122 0.72 4.64 -1.26
CA ARG A 122 1.44 3.55 -1.96
C ARG A 122 0.73 2.22 -1.81
N ASP A 123 0.12 1.96 -0.65
CA ASP A 123 -0.65 0.75 -0.40
C ASP A 123 -1.92 0.70 -1.27
N VAL A 124 -2.65 1.80 -1.38
CA VAL A 124 -3.79 1.93 -2.31
C VAL A 124 -3.35 1.67 -3.75
N GLU A 125 -2.28 2.33 -4.20
CA GLU A 125 -1.72 2.14 -5.55
C GLU A 125 -1.29 0.68 -5.78
N THR A 126 -0.70 0.03 -4.77
CA THR A 126 -0.31 -1.37 -4.82
C THR A 126 -1.53 -2.28 -5.01
N LEU A 127 -2.61 -2.05 -4.26
CA LEU A 127 -3.85 -2.83 -4.41
C LEU A 127 -4.47 -2.66 -5.80
N LEU A 128 -4.55 -1.42 -6.30
CA LEU A 128 -5.05 -1.12 -7.65
C LEU A 128 -4.20 -1.80 -8.74
N SER A 129 -2.87 -1.86 -8.54
CA SER A 129 -1.94 -2.51 -9.48
C SER A 129 -2.11 -4.03 -9.57
N MET A 130 -2.75 -4.68 -8.58
CA MET A 130 -2.99 -6.13 -8.61
C MET A 130 -3.91 -6.54 -9.76
N GLY A 131 -4.75 -5.62 -10.26
CA GLY A 131 -5.66 -5.83 -11.38
C GLY A 131 -6.91 -6.65 -11.04
N ILE A 132 -7.09 -7.02 -9.76
CA ILE A 132 -8.29 -7.66 -9.18
C ILE A 132 -9.12 -6.67 -8.34
N VAL A 133 -8.55 -5.50 -8.04
CA VAL A 133 -9.19 -4.36 -7.38
C VAL A 133 -9.50 -3.33 -8.45
N GLU A 134 -10.71 -2.79 -8.42
CA GLU A 134 -11.14 -1.71 -9.30
C GLU A 134 -10.96 -0.34 -8.63
N ASP A 135 -11.32 -0.23 -7.35
CA ASP A 135 -11.18 0.98 -6.56
C ASP A 135 -10.78 0.62 -5.12
N ALA A 136 -10.02 1.50 -4.46
CA ALA A 136 -9.60 1.31 -3.08
C ALA A 136 -9.39 2.65 -2.36
N ASP A 137 -9.82 2.70 -1.11
CA ASP A 137 -9.71 3.88 -0.23
C ASP A 137 -9.28 3.46 1.18
N ILE A 138 -8.62 4.36 1.91
CA ILE A 138 -8.21 4.14 3.30
C ILE A 138 -8.94 5.12 4.20
N VAL A 139 -9.74 4.57 5.10
CA VAL A 139 -10.35 5.32 6.21
C VAL A 139 -9.56 5.07 7.48
N SER A 140 -9.19 6.14 8.17
CA SER A 140 -8.50 6.06 9.45
C SER A 140 -9.45 6.42 10.59
N HIS A 141 -9.54 5.53 11.58
CA HIS A 141 -10.30 5.71 12.80
C HIS A 141 -9.33 5.90 13.96
N SER A 142 -9.25 7.12 14.49
CA SER A 142 -8.42 7.42 15.65
C SER A 142 -9.14 7.01 16.93
N HIS A 143 -8.47 6.26 17.80
CA HIS A 143 -8.95 6.00 19.15
C HIS A 143 -8.57 7.18 20.05
N ASN A 144 -9.58 7.88 20.59
CA ASN A 144 -9.41 9.02 21.49
C ASN A 144 -8.29 8.77 22.52
N ASP A 145 -7.27 9.63 22.47
CA ASP A 145 -6.17 9.78 23.43
C ASP A 145 -5.09 8.68 23.52
N THR A 146 -5.18 7.62 22.73
CA THR A 146 -4.20 6.52 22.80
C THR A 146 -3.01 6.68 21.85
N GLY A 147 -3.04 7.68 20.96
CA GLY A 147 -2.08 7.79 19.87
C GLY A 147 -2.16 6.62 18.88
N LYS A 148 -3.25 5.84 18.90
CA LYS A 148 -3.45 4.68 18.04
C LYS A 148 -4.54 4.92 17.00
N VAL A 149 -4.30 4.41 15.81
CA VAL A 149 -5.19 4.53 14.66
C VAL A 149 -5.49 3.14 14.10
N ASP A 150 -6.76 2.86 13.91
CA ASP A 150 -7.23 1.70 13.17
C ASP A 150 -7.47 2.11 11.71
N LEU A 151 -6.93 1.32 10.78
CA LEU A 151 -7.05 1.56 9.35
C LEU A 151 -8.07 0.58 8.76
N THR A 152 -9.07 1.13 8.07
CA THR A 152 -10.05 0.36 7.30
C THR A 152 -9.79 0.63 5.82
N MET A 153 -9.39 -0.41 5.11
CA MET A 153 -9.20 -0.42 3.66
C MET A 153 -10.50 -0.80 2.99
N ASN A 154 -11.17 0.18 2.40
CA ASN A 154 -12.35 -0.04 1.58
C ASN A 154 -11.91 -0.47 0.18
N VAL A 155 -12.39 -1.62 -0.29
CA VAL A 155 -11.94 -2.23 -1.54
C VAL A 155 -13.14 -2.61 -2.40
N VAL A 156 -13.17 -2.11 -3.64
CA VAL A 156 -14.14 -2.53 -4.65
C VAL A 156 -13.46 -3.55 -5.57
N GLU A 157 -14.00 -4.76 -5.61
CA GLU A 157 -13.44 -5.82 -6.44
C GLU A 157 -13.81 -5.64 -7.92
N ARG A 158 -12.83 -5.90 -8.79
CA ARG A 158 -13.06 -5.94 -10.22
C ARG A 158 -13.75 -7.24 -10.62
N VAL A 159 -14.52 -7.20 -11.71
CA VAL A 159 -15.00 -8.40 -12.39
C VAL A 159 -13.80 -9.24 -12.85
N ASN A 160 -13.68 -10.41 -12.24
CA ASN A 160 -12.48 -11.24 -12.31
C ASN A 160 -12.51 -12.29 -13.44
N GLY A 161 -13.57 -12.39 -14.24
CA GLY A 161 -13.68 -13.38 -15.31
C GLY A 161 -14.23 -12.77 -16.60
N GLY A 162 -13.79 -13.30 -17.73
CA GLY A 162 -14.28 -12.90 -19.05
C GLY A 162 -13.99 -13.94 -20.12
N PHE A 163 -14.78 -13.91 -21.18
CA PHE A 163 -14.54 -14.68 -22.40
C PHE A 163 -14.37 -13.71 -23.57
N SER A 164 -13.57 -14.09 -24.54
CA SER A 164 -13.43 -13.42 -25.83
C SER A 164 -13.43 -14.44 -26.94
N ALA A 165 -14.02 -14.08 -28.07
CA ALA A 165 -13.99 -14.86 -29.28
C ALA A 165 -13.62 -13.95 -30.45
N GLY A 166 -12.82 -14.45 -31.38
CA GLY A 166 -12.35 -13.67 -32.52
C GLY A 166 -12.11 -14.58 -33.73
N GLY A 167 -12.30 -14.04 -34.92
CA GLY A 167 -12.01 -14.73 -36.17
C GLY A 167 -11.13 -13.87 -37.07
N GLY A 168 -10.25 -14.49 -37.84
CA GLY A 168 -9.34 -13.82 -38.76
C GLY A 168 -9.03 -14.68 -39.98
N ILE A 169 -8.45 -14.04 -40.99
CA ILE A 169 -7.96 -14.69 -42.21
C ILE A 169 -6.44 -14.73 -42.16
N ALA A 170 -5.87 -15.93 -42.12
CA ALA A 170 -4.43 -16.15 -42.19
C ALA A 170 -4.02 -16.26 -43.67
N GLY A 171 -3.34 -15.23 -44.16
CA GLY A 171 -2.72 -15.25 -45.48
C GLY A 171 -1.44 -16.08 -45.46
N ASN A 172 -1.49 -17.35 -45.84
CA ASN A 172 -0.29 -18.17 -45.93
C ASN A 172 0.50 -17.78 -47.19
N ARG A 173 1.63 -17.08 -47.04
CA ARG A 173 2.56 -16.75 -48.15
C ARG A 173 3.46 -17.92 -48.58
N MET A 174 3.39 -19.09 -47.93
CA MET A 174 4.34 -20.20 -48.13
C MET A 174 3.79 -21.46 -48.79
N THR A 175 2.50 -21.52 -49.15
CA THR A 175 1.93 -22.62 -49.93
C THR A 175 1.11 -22.02 -51.05
N GLY A 176 1.52 -22.23 -52.31
CA GLY A 176 0.89 -21.67 -53.52
C GLY A 176 -0.51 -22.21 -53.84
N GLY A 177 -1.40 -22.29 -52.85
CA GLY A 177 -2.79 -22.70 -52.97
C GLY A 177 -3.74 -21.59 -52.52
N LEU A 178 -4.85 -21.45 -53.25
CA LEU A 178 -5.86 -20.39 -53.14
C LEU A 178 -6.76 -20.46 -51.89
N LEU A 179 -6.27 -20.99 -50.77
CA LEU A 179 -7.05 -21.16 -49.53
C LEU A 179 -6.52 -20.22 -48.45
N SER A 180 -7.15 -19.05 -48.36
CA SER A 180 -7.01 -18.14 -47.22
C SER A 180 -7.50 -18.88 -45.97
N GLY A 181 -6.61 -19.22 -45.04
CA GLY A 181 -6.95 -20.05 -43.89
C GLY A 181 -7.82 -19.26 -42.91
N LEU A 182 -9.11 -19.62 -42.80
CA LEU A 182 -9.96 -19.06 -41.74
C LEU A 182 -9.46 -19.56 -40.39
N VAL A 183 -9.23 -18.64 -39.46
CA VAL A 183 -8.83 -18.92 -38.07
C VAL A 183 -9.92 -18.42 -37.14
N GLY A 184 -10.41 -19.31 -36.28
CA GLY A 184 -11.26 -18.97 -35.14
C GLY A 184 -10.47 -19.08 -33.84
N SER A 185 -10.74 -18.18 -32.90
CA SER A 185 -10.14 -18.17 -31.57
C SER A 185 -11.20 -17.98 -30.51
N PHE A 186 -11.05 -18.71 -29.41
CA PHE A 186 -11.84 -18.55 -28.21
C PHE A 186 -10.89 -18.50 -27.02
N THR A 187 -11.01 -17.49 -26.17
CA THR A 187 -10.20 -17.32 -24.97
C THR A 187 -11.08 -17.11 -23.76
N TYR A 188 -10.83 -17.88 -22.72
CA TYR A 188 -11.41 -17.69 -21.39
C TYR A 188 -10.32 -17.23 -20.43
N SER A 189 -10.56 -16.13 -19.72
CA SER A 189 -9.64 -15.59 -18.72
C SER A 189 -10.34 -15.46 -17.38
N HIS A 190 -9.71 -15.97 -16.34
CA HIS A 190 -10.13 -15.81 -14.96
C HIS A 190 -8.95 -15.34 -14.11
N ARG A 191 -9.09 -14.18 -13.49
CA ARG A 191 -8.18 -13.59 -12.52
C ARG A 191 -8.71 -13.91 -11.11
N ASN A 192 -7.85 -13.90 -10.11
CA ASN A 192 -8.24 -14.16 -8.72
C ASN A 192 -8.84 -15.55 -8.42
N LEU A 193 -8.31 -16.63 -9.01
CA LEU A 193 -8.74 -17.98 -8.66
C LEU A 193 -8.55 -18.24 -7.16
N PHE A 194 -9.58 -18.81 -6.53
CA PHE A 194 -9.64 -19.12 -5.09
C PHE A 194 -9.43 -17.89 -4.16
N GLY A 195 -9.60 -16.67 -4.67
CA GLY A 195 -9.39 -15.45 -3.89
C GLY A 195 -7.91 -15.15 -3.59
N ARG A 196 -6.98 -15.70 -4.38
CA ARG A 196 -5.53 -15.66 -4.15
C ARG A 196 -4.74 -14.88 -5.21
N ASN A 197 -5.39 -14.06 -6.03
CA ASN A 197 -4.80 -13.34 -7.17
C ASN A 197 -4.10 -14.26 -8.21
N LYS A 198 -4.52 -15.52 -8.31
CA LYS A 198 -4.04 -16.48 -9.31
C LYS A 198 -4.77 -16.25 -10.64
N LYS A 199 -4.09 -16.36 -11.77
CA LYS A 199 -4.64 -16.12 -13.10
C LYS A 199 -4.65 -17.42 -13.91
N LEU A 200 -5.77 -17.72 -14.55
CA LEU A 200 -5.92 -18.81 -15.51
C LEU A 200 -6.40 -18.23 -16.82
N ASN A 201 -5.68 -18.52 -17.88
CA ASN A 201 -6.06 -18.19 -19.24
C ASN A 201 -6.08 -19.48 -20.05
N VAL A 202 -7.21 -19.79 -20.68
CA VAL A 202 -7.37 -20.92 -21.59
C VAL A 202 -7.72 -20.33 -22.95
N SER A 203 -6.95 -20.65 -23.98
CA SER A 203 -7.22 -20.22 -25.35
C SER A 203 -7.19 -21.40 -26.29
N VAL A 204 -8.21 -21.47 -27.14
CA VAL A 204 -8.35 -22.47 -28.19
C VAL A 204 -8.36 -21.71 -29.50
N GLU A 205 -7.46 -22.06 -30.40
CA GLU A 205 -7.37 -21.51 -31.73
C GLU A 205 -7.51 -22.64 -32.73
N ARG A 206 -8.43 -22.48 -33.69
CA ARG A 206 -8.71 -23.47 -34.72
C ARG A 206 -8.60 -22.81 -36.08
N GLY A 207 -7.53 -23.15 -36.79
CA GLY A 207 -7.36 -22.84 -38.21
C GLY A 207 -7.91 -23.94 -39.10
N GLN A 208 -7.81 -23.74 -40.41
CA GLN A 208 -8.15 -24.77 -41.41
C GLN A 208 -7.19 -25.97 -41.41
N ILE A 209 -5.93 -25.76 -41.03
CA ILE A 209 -4.87 -26.80 -41.08
C ILE A 209 -4.43 -27.15 -39.65
N ASP A 210 -4.23 -26.15 -38.80
CA ASP A 210 -3.71 -26.33 -37.44
C ASP A 210 -4.76 -26.02 -36.37
N SER A 211 -4.66 -26.73 -35.24
CA SER A 211 -5.42 -26.42 -34.03
C SER A 211 -4.44 -26.28 -32.88
N LEU A 212 -4.57 -25.21 -32.11
CA LEU A 212 -3.69 -24.90 -31.01
C LEU A 212 -4.48 -24.70 -29.73
N PHE A 213 -4.09 -25.43 -28.69
CA PHE A 213 -4.63 -25.30 -27.36
C PHE A 213 -3.55 -24.71 -26.46
N ARG A 214 -3.83 -23.57 -25.81
CA ARG A 214 -2.91 -22.99 -24.82
C ARG A 214 -3.62 -22.80 -23.49
N MET A 215 -3.00 -23.28 -22.43
CA MET A 215 -3.42 -23.03 -21.05
C MET A 215 -2.27 -22.38 -20.30
N ASN A 216 -2.49 -21.19 -19.77
CA ASN A 216 -1.53 -20.48 -18.94
C ASN A 216 -2.10 -20.27 -17.55
N TYR A 217 -1.43 -20.82 -16.55
CA TYR A 217 -1.71 -20.62 -15.13
C TYR A 217 -0.57 -19.82 -14.50
N THR A 218 -0.89 -18.67 -13.90
CA THR A 218 0.09 -17.80 -13.25
C THR A 218 -0.28 -17.61 -11.78
N ASP A 219 0.67 -17.94 -10.92
CA ASP A 219 0.66 -17.66 -9.48
C ASP A 219 1.66 -16.53 -9.21
N PRO A 220 1.22 -15.29 -8.96
CA PRO A 220 2.14 -14.16 -8.83
C PRO A 220 2.97 -14.21 -7.55
N TRP A 221 2.49 -14.90 -6.52
CA TRP A 221 3.23 -15.05 -5.27
C TRP A 221 2.85 -16.37 -4.60
N ILE A 222 3.77 -17.34 -4.70
CA ILE A 222 3.70 -18.63 -4.02
C ILE A 222 3.60 -18.41 -2.51
N GLU A 223 2.53 -18.92 -1.93
CA GLU A 223 2.23 -18.84 -0.50
C GLU A 223 3.41 -19.39 0.33
N GLY A 224 3.95 -18.57 1.25
CA GLY A 224 5.05 -18.95 2.16
C GLY A 224 6.45 -18.47 1.78
N ASP A 225 6.65 -17.79 0.65
CA ASP A 225 7.96 -17.27 0.27
C ASP A 225 8.08 -15.75 0.51
N GLU A 226 8.98 -15.30 1.38
CA GLU A 226 9.23 -13.87 1.62
C GLU A 226 9.75 -13.14 0.36
N LYS A 227 10.36 -13.86 -0.58
CA LYS A 227 10.98 -13.28 -1.79
C LYS A 227 10.00 -12.97 -2.92
N ARG A 228 8.67 -13.13 -2.69
CA ARG A 228 7.63 -12.88 -3.69
C ARG A 228 7.85 -13.65 -5.00
N THR A 229 8.29 -14.90 -4.89
CA THR A 229 8.52 -15.75 -6.07
C THR A 229 7.21 -16.02 -6.80
N SER A 230 7.23 -15.81 -8.11
CA SER A 230 6.11 -16.11 -9.01
C SER A 230 6.32 -17.45 -9.73
N ARG A 231 5.22 -18.11 -10.09
CA ARG A 231 5.21 -19.34 -10.88
C ARG A 231 4.26 -19.17 -12.06
N SER A 232 4.73 -19.46 -13.26
CA SER A 232 3.86 -19.59 -14.44
C SER A 232 4.01 -20.98 -15.04
N ILE A 233 2.90 -21.60 -15.38
CA ILE A 233 2.83 -22.89 -16.06
C ILE A 233 2.09 -22.65 -17.37
N THR A 234 2.78 -22.91 -18.48
CA THR A 234 2.22 -22.82 -19.82
C THR A 234 2.17 -24.21 -20.42
N LEU A 235 0.98 -24.62 -20.87
CA LEU A 235 0.74 -25.79 -21.70
C LEU A 235 0.38 -25.29 -23.10
N GLN A 236 1.02 -25.85 -24.13
CA GLN A 236 0.77 -25.55 -25.54
C GLN A 236 0.72 -26.85 -26.35
#